data_AF-A0AAE3RP56-F1
#
_entry.id   AF-A0AAE3RP56-F1
#
_cell.length_a   1.000
_cell.length_b   1.000
_cell.length_c   1.000
_cell.angle_alpha   90.00
_cell.angle_beta   90.00
_cell.angle_gamma   90.00
#
_symmetry.space_group_name_H-M   'P 1'
#
loop_
_entity.id
_entity.type
_entity.pdbx_description
1 polymer ?
#
loop_
_entity_poly.entity_id
_entity_poly.type
_entity_poly.pdbx_seq_one_letter_code
_entity_poly.pdbx_strand_id
1 'polypeptide(L)'
;MLNADSLKRCYDVISSLRDNKPLWIPKASLLNDLSFYKVSYNYKTKPASFIYSIIHTHSEFEEYMSVVKKSIDGYVKISDLDYCNAVWKEIIDDKYIRKSFNDAGFPFDCSIQPDRYARYVILTRLLELSNNKERFDYWHALYDFSKVEVETFENSYLQFHEKLVSIMYGYVSGELRTAYVNGVDAIKKYKLLLENLIVVEKELVFKYLFDKKIHRDIEWDMIAANEILDVLITNRNDETLSERAFVSELLKLYMKYSINGNRSFVSLVYRFTRASFIVNDIERKTIQRCWESLCRAMRDGEHAHDRYFKMENETVSGTK
;
A
#
# COMPACT_ATOMS: atom_id res chain seq x y z
N MET A 1 7.29 -23.56 -6.97
CA MET A 1 8.56 -22.90 -7.34
C MET A 1 8.20 -21.53 -7.86
N LEU A 2 8.48 -20.51 -7.04
CA LEU A 2 8.27 -19.11 -7.37
C LEU A 2 8.93 -18.75 -8.70
N ASN A 3 8.12 -18.32 -9.65
CA ASN A 3 8.55 -17.85 -10.96
C ASN A 3 7.80 -16.56 -11.34
N ALA A 4 8.25 -15.91 -12.41
CA ALA A 4 7.69 -14.63 -12.86
C ALA A 4 6.17 -14.68 -13.05
N ASP A 5 5.63 -15.71 -13.71
CA ASP A 5 4.20 -15.84 -13.99
C ASP A 5 3.37 -15.99 -12.71
N SER A 6 3.85 -16.81 -11.76
CA SER A 6 3.19 -17.02 -10.48
C SER A 6 3.14 -15.75 -9.62
N LEU A 7 4.24 -15.01 -9.59
CA LEU A 7 4.35 -13.76 -8.85
C LEU A 7 3.51 -12.66 -9.51
N LYS A 8 3.53 -12.57 -10.85
CA LYS A 8 2.69 -11.64 -11.61
C LYS A 8 1.21 -11.87 -11.36
N ARG A 9 0.75 -13.12 -11.50
CA ARG A 9 -0.67 -13.44 -11.27
C ARG A 9 -1.11 -13.11 -9.84
N CYS A 10 -0.27 -13.39 -8.84
CA CYS A 10 -0.59 -13.02 -7.47
C CYS A 10 -0.57 -11.50 -7.24
N TYR A 11 0.38 -10.78 -7.85
CA TYR A 11 0.40 -9.32 -7.87
C TYR A 11 -0.92 -8.76 -8.45
N ASP A 12 -1.35 -9.23 -9.62
CA ASP A 12 -2.58 -8.77 -10.28
C ASP A 12 -3.82 -8.99 -9.40
N VAL A 13 -3.89 -10.10 -8.65
CA VAL A 13 -4.96 -10.38 -7.68
C VAL A 13 -4.96 -9.36 -6.54
N ILE A 14 -3.78 -9.10 -5.95
CA ILE A 14 -3.65 -8.15 -4.84
C ILE A 14 -3.98 -6.73 -5.31
N SER A 15 -3.49 -6.33 -6.48
CA SER A 15 -3.76 -5.02 -7.07
C SER A 15 -5.23 -4.84 -7.39
N SER A 16 -5.91 -5.87 -7.95
CA SER A 16 -7.37 -5.83 -8.15
C SER A 16 -8.14 -5.53 -6.85
N LEU A 17 -7.77 -6.19 -5.74
CA LEU A 17 -8.37 -5.90 -4.43
C LEU A 17 -8.06 -4.49 -3.93
N ARG A 18 -6.88 -3.96 -4.25
CA ARG A 18 -6.45 -2.63 -3.81
C ARG A 18 -7.11 -1.50 -4.60
N ASP A 19 -7.23 -1.65 -5.91
CA ASP A 19 -7.82 -0.65 -6.80
C ASP A 19 -9.33 -0.50 -6.56
N ASN A 20 -9.97 -1.55 -6.05
CA ASN A 20 -11.38 -1.55 -5.69
C ASN A 20 -11.65 -1.23 -4.21
N LYS A 21 -10.68 -0.66 -3.47
CA LYS A 21 -10.94 -0.15 -2.11
C LYS A 21 -11.90 1.06 -2.17
N PRO A 22 -12.81 1.21 -1.18
CA PRO A 22 -12.99 0.39 0.01
C PRO A 22 -13.78 -0.91 -0.25
N LEU A 23 -13.17 -2.06 0.07
CA LEU A 23 -13.77 -3.40 -0.12
C LEU A 23 -15.02 -3.64 0.75
N TRP A 24 -15.10 -2.96 1.88
CA TRP A 24 -16.17 -3.08 2.88
C TRP A 24 -17.37 -2.17 2.58
N ILE A 25 -17.40 -1.51 1.43
CA ILE A 25 -18.51 -0.69 0.96
C ILE A 25 -19.00 -1.24 -0.39
N PRO A 26 -20.09 -2.03 -0.39
CA PRO A 26 -20.67 -2.53 -1.62
C PRO A 26 -21.22 -1.41 -2.51
N LYS A 27 -21.35 -1.70 -3.81
CA LYS A 27 -22.08 -0.82 -4.73
C LYS A 27 -23.53 -0.65 -4.26
N ALA A 28 -24.09 0.55 -4.45
CA ALA A 28 -25.45 0.88 -4.01
C ALA A 28 -26.52 -0.09 -4.52
N SER A 29 -26.35 -0.65 -5.73
CA SER A 29 -27.27 -1.65 -6.29
C SER A 29 -27.38 -2.91 -5.43
N LEU A 30 -26.29 -3.34 -4.79
CA LEU A 30 -26.26 -4.53 -3.94
C LEU A 30 -26.81 -4.27 -2.53
N LEU A 31 -26.80 -3.01 -2.07
CA LEU A 31 -27.38 -2.65 -0.77
C LEU A 31 -28.90 -2.78 -0.75
N ASN A 32 -29.55 -2.68 -1.90
CA ASN A 32 -30.99 -2.90 -2.03
C ASN A 32 -31.42 -4.34 -1.73
N ASP A 33 -30.48 -5.28 -1.70
CA ASP A 33 -30.75 -6.69 -1.36
C ASP A 33 -30.90 -6.93 0.15
N LEU A 34 -30.57 -5.94 0.99
CA LEU A 34 -30.58 -6.06 2.45
C LEU A 34 -31.99 -5.88 3.02
N SER A 35 -32.44 -6.82 3.85
CA SER A 35 -33.78 -6.85 4.44
C SER A 35 -34.09 -5.67 5.36
N PHE A 36 -33.06 -5.13 6.03
CA PHE A 36 -33.15 -3.96 6.89
C PHE A 36 -32.93 -2.64 6.13
N TYR A 37 -32.56 -2.70 4.85
CA TYR A 37 -32.35 -1.53 4.01
C TYR A 37 -33.66 -1.08 3.37
N LYS A 38 -34.29 -0.03 3.94
CA LYS A 38 -35.52 0.54 3.40
C LYS A 38 -35.24 1.54 2.28
N VAL A 39 -35.98 1.42 1.17
CA VAL A 39 -35.93 2.34 0.02
C VAL A 39 -36.17 3.81 0.39
N SER A 40 -36.83 4.08 1.54
CA SER A 40 -37.08 5.43 2.06
C SER A 40 -35.82 6.16 2.56
N TYR A 41 -34.72 5.45 2.81
CA TYR A 41 -33.44 6.09 3.05
C TYR A 41 -32.90 6.57 1.69
N ASN A 42 -33.12 7.85 1.36
CA ASN A 42 -32.66 8.42 0.10
C ASN A 42 -31.12 8.56 0.11
N TYR A 43 -30.41 7.45 -0.09
CA TYR A 43 -28.95 7.34 0.06
C TYR A 43 -28.15 8.07 -1.02
N LYS A 44 -28.78 8.64 -2.05
CA LYS A 44 -28.11 9.54 -3.01
C LYS A 44 -27.43 10.73 -2.31
N THR A 45 -27.86 11.08 -1.10
CA THR A 45 -27.33 12.22 -0.32
C THR A 45 -26.63 11.81 0.98
N LYS A 46 -26.53 10.51 1.31
CA LYS A 46 -25.92 10.04 2.56
C LYS A 46 -24.56 9.39 2.29
N PRO A 47 -23.55 9.62 3.15
CA PRO A 47 -22.27 8.94 3.01
C PRO A 47 -22.46 7.43 3.18
N ALA A 48 -21.66 6.65 2.47
CA ALA A 48 -21.71 5.19 2.52
C ALA A 48 -21.54 4.61 3.94
N SER A 49 -20.89 5.35 4.85
CA SER A 49 -20.76 4.99 6.26
C SER A 49 -22.07 4.99 7.05
N PHE A 50 -23.14 5.61 6.54
CA PHE A 50 -24.44 5.61 7.23
C PHE A 50 -25.03 4.19 7.35
N ILE A 51 -24.61 3.22 6.53
CA ILE A 51 -25.05 1.82 6.67
C ILE A 51 -24.74 1.23 8.05
N TYR A 52 -23.64 1.63 8.71
CA TYR A 52 -23.27 1.10 10.03
C TYR A 52 -24.17 1.61 11.15
N SER A 53 -24.86 2.74 10.97
CA SER A 53 -25.77 3.26 11.98
C SER A 53 -27.07 2.47 12.07
N ILE A 54 -27.44 1.78 10.98
CA ILE A 54 -28.68 1.01 10.84
C ILE A 54 -28.49 -0.50 10.98
N ILE A 55 -27.26 -0.96 11.22
CA ILE A 55 -26.98 -2.35 11.62
C ILE A 55 -27.11 -2.41 13.15
N HIS A 56 -28.07 -3.18 13.63
CA HIS A 56 -28.42 -3.30 15.05
C HIS A 56 -28.27 -4.72 15.58
N THR A 57 -28.32 -5.73 14.73
CA THR A 57 -28.30 -7.15 15.10
C THR A 57 -27.23 -7.93 14.35
N HIS A 58 -26.85 -9.07 14.90
CA HIS A 58 -25.93 -10.02 14.28
C HIS A 58 -26.45 -10.53 12.93
N SER A 59 -27.76 -10.73 12.78
CA SER A 59 -28.36 -11.16 11.51
C SER A 59 -28.18 -10.11 10.42
N GLU A 60 -28.43 -8.83 10.72
CA GLU A 60 -28.25 -7.73 9.77
C GLU A 60 -26.76 -7.56 9.40
N PHE A 61 -25.87 -7.76 10.36
CA PHE A 61 -24.43 -7.75 10.13
C PHE A 61 -23.99 -8.88 9.18
N GLU A 62 -24.43 -10.13 9.41
CA GLU A 62 -24.09 -11.25 8.53
C GLU A 62 -24.72 -11.10 7.14
N GLU A 63 -25.92 -10.52 7.05
CA GLU A 63 -26.55 -10.16 5.78
C GLU A 63 -25.72 -9.10 5.03
N TYR A 64 -25.25 -8.06 5.72
CA TYR A 64 -24.35 -7.07 5.14
C TYR A 64 -23.02 -7.69 4.68
N MET A 65 -22.43 -8.56 5.49
CA MET A 65 -21.20 -9.30 5.15
C MET A 65 -21.37 -10.18 3.91
N SER A 66 -22.55 -10.80 3.72
CA SER A 66 -22.87 -11.56 2.51
C SER A 66 -22.85 -10.67 1.26
N VAL A 67 -23.40 -9.46 1.35
CA VAL A 67 -23.37 -8.48 0.25
C VAL A 67 -21.94 -7.97 -0.02
N VAL A 68 -21.15 -7.71 1.02
CA VAL A 68 -19.73 -7.37 0.91
C VAL A 68 -18.96 -8.49 0.20
N LYS A 69 -19.18 -9.74 0.59
CA LYS A 69 -18.55 -10.90 -0.04
C LYS A 69 -18.89 -11.00 -1.52
N LYS A 70 -20.17 -10.87 -1.89
CA LYS A 70 -20.58 -10.81 -3.31
C LYS A 70 -19.87 -9.70 -4.08
N SER A 71 -19.66 -8.54 -3.46
CA SER A 71 -18.92 -7.44 -4.10
C SER A 71 -17.45 -7.80 -4.31
N ILE A 72 -16.80 -8.42 -3.32
CA ILE A 72 -15.41 -8.87 -3.41
C ILE A 72 -15.24 -9.95 -4.49
N ASP A 73 -16.17 -10.91 -4.54
CA ASP A 73 -16.20 -11.98 -5.57
C ASP A 73 -16.35 -11.41 -7.00
N GLY A 74 -16.93 -10.21 -7.12
CA GLY A 74 -17.01 -9.47 -8.38
C GLY A 74 -15.67 -8.88 -8.85
N TYR A 75 -14.69 -8.70 -7.95
CA TYR A 75 -13.36 -8.18 -8.26
C TYR A 75 -12.31 -9.29 -8.43
N VAL A 76 -12.41 -10.34 -7.61
CA VAL A 76 -11.47 -11.46 -7.59
C VAL A 76 -12.24 -12.76 -7.37
N LYS A 77 -12.02 -13.76 -8.25
CA LYS A 77 -12.59 -15.10 -8.07
C LYS A 77 -11.89 -15.81 -6.91
N ILE A 78 -12.65 -16.62 -6.17
CA ILE A 78 -12.08 -17.41 -5.06
C ILE A 78 -10.90 -18.28 -5.50
N SER A 79 -10.94 -18.86 -6.70
CA SER A 79 -9.84 -19.65 -7.25
C SER A 79 -8.56 -18.85 -7.50
N ASP A 80 -8.68 -17.56 -7.86
CA ASP A 80 -7.52 -16.68 -8.05
C ASP A 80 -6.95 -16.24 -6.70
N LEU A 81 -7.81 -16.01 -5.70
CA LEU A 81 -7.41 -15.75 -4.33
C LEU A 81 -6.69 -16.97 -3.71
N ASP A 82 -7.23 -18.18 -3.89
CA ASP A 82 -6.62 -19.43 -3.42
C ASP A 82 -5.24 -19.64 -4.07
N TYR A 83 -5.13 -19.38 -5.37
CA TYR A 83 -3.87 -19.43 -6.08
C TYR A 83 -2.86 -18.43 -5.49
N CYS A 84 -3.25 -17.16 -5.32
CA CYS A 84 -2.35 -16.15 -4.76
C CYS A 84 -1.96 -16.46 -3.31
N ASN A 85 -2.88 -17.01 -2.50
CA ASN A 85 -2.56 -17.50 -1.15
C ASN A 85 -1.58 -18.68 -1.16
N ALA A 86 -1.64 -19.57 -2.15
CA ALA A 86 -0.65 -20.62 -2.31
C ALA A 86 0.75 -20.06 -2.66
N VAL A 87 0.81 -19.06 -3.55
CA VAL A 87 2.07 -18.35 -3.87
C VAL A 87 2.60 -17.61 -2.64
N TRP A 88 1.73 -16.88 -1.92
CA TRP A 88 2.09 -16.19 -0.69
C TRP A 88 2.64 -17.15 0.36
N LYS A 89 1.98 -18.31 0.53
CA LYS A 89 2.44 -19.37 1.40
C LYS A 89 3.84 -19.86 1.03
N GLU A 90 4.12 -20.09 -0.25
CA GLU A 90 5.46 -20.48 -0.71
C GLU A 90 6.52 -19.41 -0.37
N ILE A 91 6.19 -18.12 -0.45
CA ILE A 91 7.08 -17.02 -0.04
C ILE A 91 7.37 -17.08 1.47
N ILE A 92 6.34 -17.16 2.31
CA ILE A 92 6.52 -17.13 3.78
C ILE A 92 7.02 -18.46 4.36
N ASP A 93 6.93 -19.56 3.61
CA ASP A 93 7.51 -20.87 3.97
C ASP A 93 9.01 -20.97 3.65
N ASP A 94 9.58 -20.06 2.84
CA ASP A 94 11.03 -19.99 2.67
C ASP A 94 11.70 -19.66 4.02
N LYS A 95 12.58 -20.56 4.46
CA LYS A 95 13.23 -20.48 5.79
C LYS A 95 14.00 -19.18 6.02
N TYR A 96 14.58 -18.60 4.98
CA TYR A 96 15.37 -17.38 5.08
C TYR A 96 14.49 -16.14 5.09
N ILE A 97 13.44 -16.12 4.25
CA ILE A 97 12.42 -15.08 4.26
C ILE A 97 11.71 -15.05 5.61
N ARG A 98 11.18 -16.19 6.07
CA ARG A 98 10.51 -16.33 7.36
C ARG A 98 11.35 -15.82 8.51
N LYS A 99 12.61 -16.28 8.60
CA LYS A 99 13.50 -15.86 9.68
C LYS A 99 13.82 -14.37 9.60
N SER A 100 13.92 -13.81 8.39
CA SER A 100 14.09 -12.36 8.22
C SER A 100 12.86 -11.58 8.69
N PHE A 101 11.66 -12.05 8.34
CA PHE A 101 10.39 -11.42 8.72
C PHE A 101 10.13 -11.47 10.22
N ASN A 102 10.33 -12.64 10.84
CA ASN A 102 10.19 -12.81 12.28
C ASN A 102 11.14 -11.88 13.05
N ASP A 103 12.38 -11.76 12.58
CA ASP A 103 13.36 -10.88 13.19
C ASP A 103 12.99 -9.40 13.02
N ALA A 104 12.39 -9.01 11.89
CA ALA A 104 11.86 -7.68 11.64
C ALA A 104 10.57 -7.36 12.45
N GLY A 105 9.95 -8.37 13.04
CA GLY A 105 8.67 -8.21 13.75
C GLY A 105 7.52 -7.92 12.80
N PHE A 106 7.58 -8.45 11.58
CA PHE A 106 6.49 -8.31 10.62
C PHE A 106 5.29 -9.19 11.02
N PRO A 107 4.08 -8.62 11.16
CA PRO A 107 2.88 -9.39 11.49
C PRO A 107 2.24 -9.96 10.22
N PHE A 108 2.95 -10.82 9.45
CA PHE A 108 2.47 -11.25 8.11
C PHE A 108 2.34 -12.76 7.92
N ASP A 109 2.12 -13.51 9.01
CA ASP A 109 1.74 -14.94 8.92
C ASP A 109 0.28 -15.15 8.43
N CYS A 110 -0.45 -14.06 8.17
CA CYS A 110 -1.85 -14.12 7.75
C CYS A 110 -1.96 -14.36 6.24
N SER A 111 -2.90 -15.23 5.86
CA SER A 111 -3.34 -15.36 4.47
C SER A 111 -4.02 -14.06 4.01
N ILE A 112 -4.06 -13.83 2.70
CA ILE A 112 -4.80 -12.74 2.06
C ILE A 112 -6.30 -13.09 2.15
N GLN A 113 -7.00 -12.44 3.07
CA GLN A 113 -8.41 -12.72 3.43
C GLN A 113 -9.24 -11.41 3.38
N PRO A 114 -9.64 -10.94 2.18
CA PRO A 114 -10.30 -9.64 2.02
C PRO A 114 -11.65 -9.54 2.75
N ASP A 115 -12.36 -10.66 2.88
CA ASP A 115 -13.59 -10.81 3.66
C ASP A 115 -13.33 -10.67 5.17
N ARG A 116 -12.28 -11.30 5.69
CA ARG A 116 -11.85 -11.16 7.09
C ARG A 116 -11.46 -9.72 7.43
N TYR A 117 -10.71 -9.07 6.54
CA TYR A 117 -10.38 -7.65 6.68
C TYR A 117 -11.61 -6.74 6.63
N ALA A 118 -12.54 -6.98 5.71
CA ALA A 118 -13.78 -6.21 5.66
C ALA A 118 -14.59 -6.38 6.96
N ARG A 119 -14.68 -7.61 7.47
CA ARG A 119 -15.32 -7.92 8.76
C ARG A 119 -14.70 -7.09 9.90
N TYR A 120 -13.37 -7.06 9.96
CA TYR A 120 -12.62 -6.25 10.93
C TYR A 120 -13.02 -4.77 10.83
N VAL A 121 -12.94 -4.17 9.65
CA VAL A 121 -13.26 -2.75 9.47
C VAL A 121 -14.70 -2.41 9.87
N ILE A 122 -15.66 -3.27 9.52
CA ILE A 122 -17.08 -3.04 9.82
C ILE A 122 -17.33 -3.19 11.33
N LEU A 123 -16.79 -4.22 11.98
CA LEU A 123 -16.94 -4.41 13.43
C LEU A 123 -16.27 -3.28 14.22
N THR A 124 -15.07 -2.85 13.85
CA THR A 124 -14.40 -1.69 14.47
C THR A 124 -15.27 -0.45 14.38
N ARG A 125 -15.90 -0.18 13.23
CA ARG A 125 -16.83 0.95 13.07
C ARG A 125 -18.09 0.81 13.93
N LEU A 126 -18.65 -0.39 14.06
CA LEU A 126 -19.82 -0.63 14.92
C LEU A 126 -19.48 -0.42 16.40
N LEU A 127 -18.27 -0.81 16.82
CA LEU A 127 -17.74 -0.52 18.15
C LEU A 127 -17.58 0.98 18.39
N GLU A 128 -16.95 1.71 17.45
CA GLU A 128 -16.78 3.17 17.52
C GLU A 128 -18.11 3.94 17.60
N LEU A 129 -19.14 3.43 16.93
CA LEU A 129 -20.50 4.03 16.92
C LEU A 129 -21.35 3.61 18.12
N SER A 130 -20.85 2.73 19.00
CA SER A 130 -21.61 2.27 20.17
C SER A 130 -21.73 3.39 21.20
N ASN A 131 -22.96 3.86 21.39
CA ASN A 131 -23.28 4.99 22.27
C ASN A 131 -23.60 4.58 23.72
N ASN A 132 -23.61 3.29 24.03
CA ASN A 132 -23.81 2.77 25.38
C ASN A 132 -23.03 1.45 25.57
N LYS A 133 -22.91 1.05 26.84
CA LYS A 133 -22.14 -0.13 27.25
C LYS A 133 -22.74 -1.44 26.69
N GLU A 134 -24.05 -1.58 26.69
CA GLU A 134 -24.72 -2.80 26.21
C GLU A 134 -24.43 -3.06 24.72
N ARG A 135 -24.51 -2.02 23.88
CA ARG A 135 -24.21 -2.11 22.45
C ARG A 135 -22.73 -2.35 22.20
N PHE A 136 -21.85 -1.73 22.99
CA PHE A 136 -20.42 -1.98 22.91
C PHE A 136 -20.10 -3.44 23.26
N ASP A 137 -20.58 -3.93 24.40
CA ASP A 137 -20.37 -5.30 24.87
C ASP A 137 -20.91 -6.32 23.85
N TYR A 138 -22.05 -6.02 23.21
CA TYR A 138 -22.64 -6.84 22.15
C TYR A 138 -21.72 -7.00 20.93
N TRP A 139 -21.24 -5.89 20.35
CA TRP A 139 -20.36 -5.95 19.18
C TRP A 139 -18.97 -6.48 19.55
N HIS A 140 -18.51 -6.20 20.77
CA HIS A 140 -17.23 -6.70 21.27
C HIS A 140 -17.23 -8.22 21.42
N ALA A 141 -18.38 -8.82 21.77
CA ALA A 141 -18.52 -10.28 21.79
C ALA A 141 -18.33 -10.94 20.41
N LEU A 142 -18.51 -10.19 19.33
CA LEU A 142 -18.29 -10.64 17.94
C LEU A 142 -16.90 -10.25 17.41
N TYR A 143 -16.12 -9.47 18.17
CA TYR A 143 -14.81 -8.97 17.78
C TYR A 143 -13.73 -10.04 18.05
N ASP A 144 -13.58 -10.97 17.13
CA ASP A 144 -12.77 -12.18 17.27
C ASP A 144 -11.39 -12.08 16.59
N PHE A 145 -10.75 -10.91 16.62
CA PHE A 145 -9.45 -10.69 15.95
C PHE A 145 -8.28 -10.84 16.92
N SER A 146 -7.27 -11.61 16.52
CA SER A 146 -6.01 -11.69 17.25
C SER A 146 -5.24 -10.36 17.18
N LYS A 147 -4.36 -10.11 18.15
CA LYS A 147 -3.51 -8.91 18.16
C LYS A 147 -2.69 -8.76 16.87
N VAL A 148 -2.19 -9.87 16.33
CA VAL A 148 -1.42 -9.89 15.08
C VAL A 148 -2.29 -9.44 13.90
N GLU A 149 -3.51 -9.98 13.77
CA GLU A 149 -4.46 -9.56 12.72
C GLU A 149 -4.75 -8.07 12.79
N VAL A 150 -5.03 -7.53 13.99
CA VAL A 150 -5.30 -6.10 14.18
C VAL A 150 -4.10 -5.26 13.71
N GLU A 151 -2.88 -5.60 14.13
CA GLU A 151 -1.66 -4.90 13.72
C GLU A 151 -1.45 -4.93 12.19
N THR A 152 -1.72 -6.07 11.55
CA THR A 152 -1.67 -6.21 10.08
C THR A 152 -2.72 -5.35 9.39
N PHE A 153 -3.95 -5.39 9.90
CA PHE A 153 -5.12 -4.75 9.30
C PHE A 153 -5.07 -3.22 9.37
N GLU A 154 -4.62 -2.67 10.51
CA GLU A 154 -4.52 -1.22 10.72
C GLU A 154 -3.43 -0.59 9.88
N ASN A 155 -2.26 -1.23 9.80
CA ASN A 155 -1.07 -0.54 9.32
C ASN A 155 -0.75 -0.80 7.84
N SER A 156 -1.18 -1.92 7.25
CA SER A 156 -0.52 -2.40 6.02
C SER A 156 -1.31 -3.36 5.13
N TYR A 157 -2.59 -3.62 5.42
CA TYR A 157 -3.33 -4.67 4.70
C TYR A 157 -3.32 -4.50 3.18
N LEU A 158 -2.87 -5.57 2.50
CA LEU A 158 -2.52 -5.69 1.08
C LEU A 158 -1.34 -4.84 0.58
N GLN A 159 -1.03 -3.68 1.19
CA GLN A 159 0.07 -2.82 0.71
C GLN A 159 1.43 -3.50 0.83
N PHE A 160 1.71 -4.13 1.97
CA PHE A 160 2.95 -4.87 2.16
C PHE A 160 3.06 -6.04 1.18
N HIS A 161 1.99 -6.83 1.06
CA HIS A 161 1.93 -8.01 0.19
C HIS A 161 2.16 -7.61 -1.27
N GLU A 162 1.42 -6.60 -1.75
CA GLU A 162 1.57 -6.08 -3.11
C GLU A 162 3.00 -5.61 -3.38
N LYS A 163 3.56 -4.79 -2.49
CA LYS A 163 4.89 -4.22 -2.70
C LYS A 163 5.96 -5.30 -2.68
N LEU A 164 5.89 -6.27 -1.75
CA LEU A 164 6.82 -7.38 -1.71
C LEU A 164 6.74 -8.24 -2.98
N VAL A 165 5.53 -8.67 -3.36
CA VAL A 165 5.32 -9.51 -4.54
C VAL A 165 5.77 -8.78 -5.80
N SER A 166 5.49 -7.47 -5.92
CA SER A 166 5.97 -6.63 -7.02
C SER A 166 7.50 -6.56 -7.10
N ILE A 167 8.19 -6.40 -5.96
CA ILE A 167 9.66 -6.39 -5.91
C ILE A 167 10.23 -7.73 -6.35
N MET A 168 9.67 -8.84 -5.84
CA MET A 168 10.08 -10.19 -6.20
C MET A 168 9.81 -10.49 -7.68
N TYR A 169 8.62 -10.16 -8.17
CA TYR A 169 8.24 -10.27 -9.58
C TYR A 169 9.23 -9.52 -10.46
N GLY A 170 9.46 -8.24 -10.17
CA GLY A 170 10.34 -7.39 -10.96
C GLY A 170 11.79 -7.89 -10.99
N TYR A 171 12.28 -8.47 -9.90
CA TYR A 171 13.61 -9.10 -9.89
C TYR A 171 13.65 -10.35 -10.77
N VAL A 172 12.69 -11.28 -10.61
CA VAL A 172 12.66 -12.56 -11.35
C VAL A 172 12.39 -12.35 -12.84
N SER A 173 11.55 -11.38 -13.21
CA SER A 173 11.23 -11.06 -14.60
C SER A 173 12.27 -10.15 -15.28
N GLY A 174 13.15 -9.50 -14.51
CA GLY A 174 14.08 -8.49 -14.98
C GLY A 174 13.45 -7.11 -15.21
N GLU A 175 12.13 -6.94 -15.01
CA GLU A 175 11.47 -5.65 -15.13
C GLU A 175 12.02 -4.61 -14.15
N LEU A 176 12.47 -5.03 -12.97
CA LEU A 176 13.04 -4.12 -11.98
C LEU A 176 14.32 -3.46 -12.49
N ARG A 177 15.19 -4.24 -13.17
CA ARG A 177 16.39 -3.68 -13.81
C ARG A 177 16.00 -2.67 -14.87
N THR A 178 15.07 -3.02 -15.76
CA THR A 178 14.60 -2.12 -16.83
C THR A 178 13.99 -0.84 -16.26
N ALA A 179 13.17 -0.95 -15.21
CA ALA A 179 12.57 0.19 -14.52
C ALA A 179 13.62 1.12 -13.93
N TYR A 180 14.67 0.57 -13.32
CA TYR A 180 15.76 1.37 -12.74
C TYR A 180 16.71 1.97 -13.78
N VAL A 181 16.97 1.30 -14.90
CA VAL A 181 17.74 1.87 -16.03
C VAL A 181 17.03 3.10 -16.59
N ASN A 182 15.71 3.01 -16.78
CA ASN A 182 14.93 4.06 -17.42
C ASN A 182 14.32 5.08 -16.43
N GLY A 183 14.38 4.78 -15.13
CA GLY A 183 13.62 5.48 -14.10
C GLY A 183 13.98 6.96 -13.99
N VAL A 184 15.28 7.30 -14.01
CA VAL A 184 15.75 8.69 -13.93
C VAL A 184 15.18 9.52 -15.09
N ASP A 185 15.26 9.01 -16.31
CA ASP A 185 14.81 9.74 -17.49
C ASP A 185 13.28 9.83 -17.54
N ALA A 186 12.58 8.77 -17.11
CA ALA A 186 11.13 8.78 -16.96
C ALA A 186 10.66 9.84 -15.95
N ILE A 187 11.30 9.92 -14.78
CA ILE A 187 10.97 10.90 -13.74
C ILE A 187 11.29 12.33 -14.22
N LYS A 188 12.43 12.54 -14.89
CA LYS A 188 12.77 13.85 -15.49
C LYS A 188 11.74 14.28 -16.54
N LYS A 189 11.30 13.35 -17.39
CA LYS A 189 10.26 13.62 -18.39
C LYS A 189 8.93 13.96 -17.72
N TYR A 190 8.56 13.23 -16.67
CA TYR A 190 7.36 13.52 -15.87
C TYR A 190 7.42 14.92 -15.26
N LYS A 191 8.54 15.31 -14.64
CA LYS A 191 8.75 16.67 -14.11
C LYS A 191 8.57 17.75 -15.17
N LEU A 192 9.17 17.58 -16.35
CA LEU A 192 9.02 18.53 -17.45
C LEU A 192 7.55 18.70 -17.87
N LEU A 193 6.78 17.60 -17.86
CA LEU A 193 5.35 17.66 -18.15
C LEU A 193 4.57 18.41 -17.08
N LEU A 194 4.89 18.21 -15.80
CA LEU A 194 4.29 18.95 -14.68
C LEU A 194 4.59 20.46 -14.77
N GLU A 195 5.84 20.82 -15.06
CA GLU A 195 6.26 22.21 -15.27
C GLU A 195 5.48 22.87 -16.42
N ASN A 196 5.32 22.16 -17.54
CA ASN A 196 4.52 22.64 -18.67
C ASN A 196 3.04 22.79 -18.31
N LEU A 197 2.47 21.87 -17.54
CA LEU A 197 1.08 21.97 -17.07
C LEU A 197 0.87 23.19 -16.17
N ILE A 198 1.82 23.50 -15.28
CA ILE A 198 1.79 24.72 -14.46
C ILE A 198 1.76 25.97 -15.34
N VAL A 199 2.52 25.99 -16.43
CA VAL A 199 2.53 27.13 -17.37
C VAL A 199 1.17 27.25 -18.07
N VAL A 200 0.63 26.14 -18.57
CA VAL A 200 -0.67 26.12 -19.28
C VAL A 200 -1.82 26.53 -18.36
N GLU A 201 -1.82 26.11 -17.09
CA GLU A 201 -2.88 26.47 -16.13
C GLU A 201 -2.94 27.99 -15.86
N LYS A 202 -1.85 28.73 -16.09
CA LYS A 202 -1.81 30.19 -15.94
C LYS A 202 -2.52 30.93 -17.07
N GLU A 203 -2.90 30.25 -18.16
CA GLU A 203 -3.62 30.85 -19.27
C GLU A 203 -5.03 31.33 -18.87
N LEU A 204 -5.46 32.46 -19.45
CA LEU A 204 -6.72 33.10 -19.09
C LEU A 204 -7.93 32.18 -19.24
N VAL A 205 -7.91 31.29 -20.24
CA VAL A 205 -9.02 30.36 -20.49
C VAL A 205 -9.28 29.44 -19.29
N PHE A 206 -8.23 29.00 -18.59
CA PHE A 206 -8.37 28.13 -17.42
C PHE A 206 -8.98 28.87 -16.22
N LYS A 207 -8.72 30.17 -16.09
CA LYS A 207 -9.36 31.03 -15.08
C LYS A 207 -10.89 31.11 -15.24
N TYR A 208 -11.40 30.96 -16.47
CA TYR A 208 -12.84 31.08 -16.76
C TYR A 208 -13.55 29.73 -16.91
N LEU A 209 -12.84 28.67 -17.32
CA LEU A 209 -13.43 27.36 -17.59
C LEU A 209 -13.28 26.35 -16.44
N PHE A 210 -12.37 26.59 -15.49
CA PHE A 210 -12.14 25.68 -14.37
C PHE A 210 -12.29 26.40 -13.02
N ASP A 211 -13.28 25.96 -12.23
CA ASP A 211 -13.48 26.45 -10.85
C ASP A 211 -12.49 25.82 -9.86
N LYS A 212 -11.90 24.67 -10.19
CA LYS A 212 -10.93 23.96 -9.35
C LYS A 212 -9.51 24.34 -9.77
N LYS A 213 -8.72 24.88 -8.83
CA LYS A 213 -7.28 25.08 -9.00
C LYS A 213 -6.58 23.71 -9.00
N ILE A 214 -5.94 23.36 -10.10
CA ILE A 214 -5.18 22.12 -10.30
C ILE A 214 -3.74 22.30 -9.80
N HIS A 215 -3.27 23.55 -9.70
CA HIS A 215 -1.89 23.93 -9.40
C HIS A 215 -1.30 23.24 -8.17
N ARG A 216 -2.05 23.20 -7.06
CA ARG A 216 -1.58 22.56 -5.82
C ARG A 216 -1.34 21.07 -6.00
N ASP A 217 -2.21 20.38 -6.74
CA ASP A 217 -2.06 18.95 -7.01
C ASP A 217 -0.77 18.71 -7.84
N ILE A 218 -0.46 19.62 -8.78
CA ILE A 218 0.77 19.56 -9.60
C ILE A 218 2.05 19.86 -8.79
N GLU A 219 2.01 20.83 -7.87
CA GLU A 219 3.14 21.14 -6.98
C GLU A 219 3.47 19.96 -6.07
N TRP A 220 2.46 19.29 -5.51
CA TRP A 220 2.65 18.05 -4.74
C TRP A 220 3.28 16.94 -5.57
N ASP A 221 2.80 16.75 -6.81
CA ASP A 221 3.36 15.80 -7.75
C ASP A 221 4.83 16.11 -8.09
N MET A 222 5.21 17.40 -8.18
CA MET A 222 6.60 17.81 -8.38
C MET A 222 7.50 17.49 -7.18
N ILE A 223 7.01 17.75 -5.95
CA ILE A 223 7.72 17.39 -4.72
C ILE A 223 7.94 15.87 -4.67
N ALA A 224 6.89 15.09 -4.89
CA ALA A 224 6.96 13.64 -4.93
C ALA A 224 7.95 13.14 -5.99
N ALA A 225 7.96 13.74 -7.18
CA ALA A 225 8.91 13.37 -8.24
C ALA A 225 10.37 13.62 -7.85
N ASN A 226 10.66 14.70 -7.11
CA ASN A 226 12.00 14.97 -6.58
C ASN A 226 12.41 13.93 -5.53
N GLU A 227 11.52 13.63 -4.58
CA GLU A 227 11.77 12.62 -3.56
C GLU A 227 12.05 11.25 -4.18
N ILE A 228 11.25 10.84 -5.18
CA ILE A 228 11.44 9.56 -5.89
C ILE A 228 12.82 9.52 -6.58
N LEU A 229 13.24 10.64 -7.20
CA LEU A 229 14.54 10.73 -7.87
C LEU A 229 15.69 10.57 -6.87
N ASP A 230 15.58 11.19 -5.70
CA ASP A 230 16.59 11.09 -4.64
C ASP A 230 16.69 9.67 -4.07
N VAL A 231 15.56 8.98 -3.91
CA VAL A 231 15.55 7.59 -3.38
C VAL A 231 15.81 6.51 -4.45
N LEU A 232 15.96 6.88 -5.73
CA LEU A 232 16.40 5.98 -6.80
C LEU A 232 17.93 5.87 -6.83
N ILE A 233 18.49 5.24 -5.80
CA ILE A 233 19.92 5.31 -5.45
C ILE A 233 20.89 4.49 -6.34
N THR A 234 20.40 3.77 -7.36
CA THR A 234 21.27 2.93 -8.22
C THR A 234 21.44 3.55 -9.60
N ASN A 235 22.55 4.25 -9.81
CA ASN A 235 22.86 4.99 -11.03
C ASN A 235 23.78 4.24 -12.01
N ARG A 236 24.47 3.19 -11.55
CA ARG A 236 25.39 2.42 -12.40
C ARG A 236 24.61 1.37 -13.19
N ASN A 237 24.58 1.53 -14.51
CA ASN A 237 24.03 0.53 -15.42
C ASN A 237 25.09 -0.54 -15.73
N ASP A 238 25.19 -1.54 -14.86
CA ASP A 238 26.07 -2.70 -15.02
C ASP A 238 25.29 -4.00 -14.78
N GLU A 239 25.98 -5.14 -14.86
CA GLU A 239 25.39 -6.47 -14.68
C GLU A 239 24.80 -6.69 -13.28
N THR A 240 25.23 -5.93 -12.28
CA THR A 240 24.77 -6.05 -10.88
C THR A 240 23.66 -5.05 -10.52
N LEU A 241 23.16 -4.29 -11.50
CA LEU A 241 22.09 -3.31 -11.27
C LEU A 241 20.81 -3.99 -10.76
N SER A 242 20.48 -5.19 -11.23
CA SER A 242 19.28 -5.93 -10.80
C SER A 242 19.32 -6.21 -9.29
N GLU A 243 20.43 -6.75 -8.79
CA GLU A 243 20.65 -7.07 -7.38
C GLU A 243 20.62 -5.82 -6.51
N ARG A 244 21.26 -4.73 -6.96
CA ARG A 244 21.24 -3.46 -6.22
C ARG A 244 19.84 -2.85 -6.16
N ALA A 245 19.09 -2.87 -7.26
CA ALA A 245 17.72 -2.37 -7.31
C ALA A 245 16.80 -3.19 -6.38
N PHE A 246 16.90 -4.52 -6.47
CA PHE A 246 16.16 -5.45 -5.62
C PHE A 246 16.41 -5.22 -4.14
N VAL A 247 17.68 -5.16 -3.73
CA VAL A 247 18.06 -4.88 -2.35
C VAL A 247 17.60 -3.49 -1.89
N SER A 248 17.69 -2.48 -2.75
CA SER A 248 17.27 -1.12 -2.40
C SER A 248 15.78 -1.07 -2.12
N GLU A 249 14.96 -1.73 -2.94
CA GLU A 249 13.52 -1.81 -2.71
C GLU A 249 13.17 -2.66 -1.47
N LEU A 250 13.89 -3.74 -1.20
CA LEU A 250 13.73 -4.50 0.05
C LEU A 250 14.08 -3.64 1.28
N LEU A 251 15.17 -2.89 1.26
CA LEU A 251 15.55 -2.01 2.37
C LEU A 251 14.46 -0.95 2.65
N LYS A 252 13.88 -0.35 1.59
CA LYS A 252 12.73 0.57 1.72
C LYS A 252 11.51 -0.13 2.33
N LEU A 253 11.20 -1.36 1.90
CA LEU A 253 10.11 -2.15 2.44
C LEU A 253 10.31 -2.43 3.94
N TYR A 254 11.50 -2.86 4.34
CA TYR A 254 11.83 -3.14 5.75
C TYR A 254 11.78 -1.89 6.61
N MET A 255 12.35 -0.79 6.12
CA MET A 255 12.31 0.47 6.84
C MET A 255 10.88 0.98 7.06
N LYS A 256 9.98 0.79 6.10
CA LYS A 256 8.59 1.25 6.19
C LYS A 256 7.73 0.40 7.12
N TYR A 257 7.91 -0.93 7.11
CA TYR A 257 6.95 -1.85 7.72
C TYR A 257 7.48 -2.60 8.96
N SER A 258 8.76 -2.47 9.30
CA SER A 258 9.36 -3.22 10.41
C SER A 258 8.96 -2.63 11.75
N ILE A 259 8.41 -3.45 12.65
CA ILE A 259 8.01 -3.04 13.99
C ILE A 259 9.20 -3.10 14.95
N ASN A 260 10.18 -3.98 14.70
CA ASN A 260 11.38 -4.10 15.52
C ASN A 260 12.51 -3.15 15.05
N GLY A 261 12.43 -1.88 15.44
CA GLY A 261 13.39 -0.82 15.04
C GLY A 261 14.84 -1.00 15.53
N ASN A 262 15.14 -1.99 16.38
CA ASN A 262 16.46 -2.20 16.97
C ASN A 262 17.40 -3.12 16.16
N ARG A 263 16.96 -3.64 15.00
CA ARG A 263 17.79 -4.57 14.19
C ARG A 263 18.34 -3.90 12.93
N SER A 264 19.57 -4.27 12.58
CA SER A 264 20.23 -3.84 11.34
C SER A 264 19.44 -4.33 10.11
N PHE A 265 18.75 -3.43 9.41
CA PHE A 265 18.01 -3.74 8.17
C PHE A 265 18.90 -4.42 7.11
N VAL A 266 20.18 -4.04 7.05
CA VAL A 266 21.19 -4.70 6.20
C VAL A 266 21.28 -6.19 6.50
N SER A 267 21.26 -6.58 7.76
CA SER A 267 21.38 -7.98 8.18
C SER A 267 20.12 -8.78 7.91
N LEU A 268 18.95 -8.14 8.05
CA LEU A 268 17.65 -8.72 7.70
C LEU A 268 17.57 -8.95 6.19
N VAL A 269 17.81 -7.92 5.38
CA VAL A 269 17.82 -8.04 3.92
C VAL A 269 18.88 -9.04 3.44
N TYR A 270 20.08 -9.05 4.04
CA TYR A 270 21.10 -10.06 3.72
C TYR A 270 20.62 -11.49 3.95
N ARG A 271 19.81 -11.71 4.98
CA ARG A 271 19.21 -13.01 5.21
C ARG A 271 18.13 -13.31 4.18
N PHE A 272 17.23 -12.36 3.91
CA PHE A 272 16.22 -12.50 2.88
C PHE A 272 16.86 -12.87 1.52
N THR A 273 18.01 -12.28 1.19
CA THR A 273 18.69 -12.56 -0.08
C THR A 273 19.28 -13.97 -0.21
N ARG A 274 19.15 -14.82 0.81
CA ARG A 274 19.51 -16.24 0.78
C ARG A 274 18.37 -17.14 0.27
N ALA A 275 17.20 -16.59 0.01
CA ALA A 275 16.03 -17.31 -0.49
C ALA A 275 16.33 -18.02 -1.82
N SER A 276 15.67 -19.16 -2.07
CA SER A 276 16.02 -20.05 -3.19
C SER A 276 15.75 -19.48 -4.58
N PHE A 277 14.89 -18.46 -4.70
CA PHE A 277 14.56 -17.83 -5.98
C PHE A 277 15.63 -16.81 -6.43
N ILE A 278 16.62 -16.53 -5.59
CA ILE A 278 17.66 -15.53 -5.88
C ILE A 278 18.82 -16.22 -6.58
N VAL A 279 19.09 -15.76 -7.80
CA VAL A 279 20.02 -16.41 -8.73
C VAL A 279 21.47 -16.12 -8.37
N ASN A 280 21.77 -14.86 -8.03
CA ASN A 280 23.12 -14.40 -7.76
C ASN A 280 23.35 -14.18 -6.26
N ASP A 281 24.53 -14.55 -5.77
CA ASP A 281 24.92 -14.20 -4.42
C ASP A 281 25.07 -12.68 -4.29
N ILE A 282 24.33 -12.08 -3.36
CA ILE A 282 24.41 -10.65 -3.08
C ILE A 282 25.20 -10.42 -1.80
N GLU A 283 26.45 -9.97 -1.95
CA GLU A 283 27.34 -9.68 -0.84
C GLU A 283 26.74 -8.68 0.16
N ARG A 284 26.96 -8.93 1.46
CA ARG A 284 26.53 -8.02 2.53
C ARG A 284 27.06 -6.60 2.35
N LYS A 285 28.26 -6.44 1.79
CA LYS A 285 28.88 -5.13 1.51
C LYS A 285 28.10 -4.34 0.47
N THR A 286 27.52 -4.99 -0.53
CA THR A 286 26.64 -4.36 -1.52
C THR A 286 25.37 -3.85 -0.86
N ILE A 287 24.77 -4.65 0.03
CA ILE A 287 23.57 -4.27 0.80
C ILE A 287 23.87 -3.08 1.71
N GLN A 288 25.01 -3.09 2.40
CA GLN A 288 25.47 -1.99 3.24
C GLN A 288 25.61 -0.68 2.45
N ARG A 289 26.20 -0.73 1.24
CA ARG A 289 26.32 0.45 0.37
C ARG A 289 24.96 1.00 -0.07
N CYS A 290 24.03 0.11 -0.45
CA CYS A 290 22.65 0.51 -0.77
C CYS A 290 21.98 1.19 0.43
N TRP A 291 22.14 0.63 1.63
CA TRP A 291 21.59 1.21 2.86
C TRP A 291 22.17 2.61 3.15
N GLU A 292 23.48 2.78 3.06
CA GLU A 292 24.14 4.08 3.27
C GLU A 292 23.72 5.13 2.23
N SER A 293 23.47 4.71 0.99
CA SER A 293 22.94 5.61 -0.04
C SER A 293 21.49 5.99 0.24
N LEU A 294 20.63 5.05 0.67
CA LEU A 294 19.25 5.35 1.08
C LEU A 294 19.21 6.31 2.27
N CYS A 295 20.01 6.07 3.30
CA CYS A 295 20.08 6.98 4.46
C CYS A 295 20.57 8.37 4.10
N ARG A 296 21.46 8.52 3.11
CA ARG A 296 21.86 9.83 2.60
C ARG A 296 20.71 10.52 1.89
N ALA A 297 20.09 9.84 0.92
CA ALA A 297 18.95 10.37 0.17
C ALA A 297 17.80 10.83 1.08
N MET A 298 17.46 10.06 2.12
CA MET A 298 16.40 10.44 3.05
C MET A 298 16.73 11.68 3.88
N ARG A 299 17.97 11.79 4.39
CA ARG A 299 18.40 12.99 5.13
C ARG A 299 18.35 14.23 4.24
N ASP A 300 18.81 14.09 3.00
CA ASP A 300 18.81 15.19 2.03
C ASP A 300 17.36 15.60 1.66
N GLY A 301 16.44 14.63 1.56
CA GLY A 301 15.01 14.82 1.33
C GLY A 301 14.27 15.49 2.49
N GLU A 302 14.48 15.06 3.74
CA GLU A 302 13.92 15.71 4.94
C GLU A 302 14.37 17.18 5.01
N HIS A 303 15.64 17.45 4.73
CA HIS A 303 16.15 18.81 4.65
C HIS A 303 15.57 19.63 3.47
N ALA A 304 15.16 19.00 2.37
CA ALA A 304 14.50 19.67 1.26
C ALA A 304 13.03 20.01 1.58
N HIS A 305 12.30 19.06 2.18
CA HIS A 305 10.93 19.26 2.66
C HIS A 305 10.86 20.38 3.71
N ASP A 306 11.73 20.34 4.74
CA ASP A 306 11.79 21.40 5.77
C ASP A 306 12.12 22.78 5.20
N ARG A 307 12.96 22.86 4.16
CA ARG A 307 13.28 24.13 3.48
C ARG A 307 12.08 24.68 2.71
N TYR A 308 11.32 23.82 2.04
CA TYR A 308 10.12 24.22 1.30
C TYR A 308 9.04 24.80 2.23
N PHE A 309 8.76 24.12 3.36
CA PHE A 309 7.77 24.59 4.34
C PHE A 309 8.24 25.81 5.14
N LYS A 310 9.55 26.02 5.32
CA LYS A 310 10.08 27.28 5.89
C LYS A 310 9.94 28.45 4.92
N MET A 311 10.22 28.24 3.63
CA MET A 311 10.05 29.27 2.60
C MET A 311 8.59 29.72 2.46
N GLU A 312 7.61 28.80 2.50
CA GLU A 312 6.18 29.16 2.47
C GLU A 312 5.78 30.06 3.65
N ASN A 313 6.23 29.72 4.86
CA ASN A 313 5.93 30.50 6.06
C ASN A 313 6.59 31.89 6.05
N GLU A 314 7.77 32.02 5.45
CA GLU A 314 8.44 33.32 5.27
C GLU A 314 7.72 34.19 4.22
N THR A 315 7.24 33.60 3.11
CA THR A 315 6.44 34.33 2.10
C THR A 315 5.07 34.79 2.59
N VAL A 316 4.47 34.11 3.58
CA VAL A 316 3.21 34.55 4.22
C VAL A 316 3.44 35.61 5.30
N SER A 317 4.66 35.67 5.88
CA SER A 317 5.02 36.65 6.91
C SER A 317 5.57 37.99 6.36
N GLY A 318 5.95 38.03 5.08
CA GLY A 318 6.48 39.21 4.40
C GLY A 318 5.43 40.18 3.83
N THR A 319 4.13 39.89 3.98
CA THR A 319 3.03 40.80 3.67
C THR A 319 2.33 41.25 4.95
N LYS A 320 2.98 42.12 5.71
CA LYS A 320 2.32 43.04 6.64
C LYS A 320 2.88 44.45 6.47
#